data_AF-A0A2C9KQI9-F1
#
_entry.id   AF-A0A2C9KQI9-F1
#
_cell.length_a   1.000
_cell.length_b   1.000
_cell.length_c   1.000
_cell.angle_alpha   90.00
_cell.angle_beta   90.00
_cell.angle_gamma   90.00
#
_symmetry.space_group_name_H-M   'P 1'
#
loop_
_entity.id
_entity.type
_entity.pdbx_description
1 polymer ?
#
loop_
_entity_poly.entity_id
_entity_poly.type
_entity_poly.pdbx_seq_one_letter_code
_entity_poly.pdbx_strand_id
1 'polypeptide(L)'
;MACSSLRIVQRIVGSSNATIVDPLLTLLKTLHLEVQFEAIELIKDLMDYEVADSILSGLVALLKPTTKNVVVVQSTEEDSLQPKLTAPLHVFCQQAAAAKTISILAQENDTVAEKLVQLGVIHGLMFAMGNTEYADSQRQASLGLKYFCQLLPVINDCVKDAMGEVLFDLFMSNPETLYLNLTHVQADVLVSNKITIPK
;
A
#
# COMPACT_ATOMS: atom_id res chain seq x y z
N MET A 1 11.51 -20.44 -4.35
CA MET A 1 11.30 -21.91 -4.27
C MET A 1 10.21 -22.31 -3.28
N ALA A 2 10.26 -21.90 -1.99
CA ALA A 2 9.25 -22.33 -1.00
C ALA A 2 7.80 -21.88 -1.32
N CYS A 3 7.57 -20.62 -1.70
CA CYS A 3 6.23 -20.14 -2.10
C CYS A 3 5.69 -20.86 -3.34
N SER A 4 6.52 -21.12 -4.35
CA SER A 4 6.14 -21.91 -5.53
C SER A 4 5.67 -23.32 -5.15
N SER A 5 6.36 -24.00 -4.24
CA SER A 5 5.90 -25.29 -3.70
C SER A 5 4.59 -25.16 -2.91
N LEU A 6 4.42 -24.09 -2.12
CA LEU A 6 3.17 -23.82 -1.41
C LEU A 6 1.99 -23.56 -2.36
N ARG A 7 2.18 -22.87 -3.48
CA ARG A 7 1.14 -22.69 -4.52
C ARG A 7 0.65 -24.04 -5.07
N ILE A 8 1.57 -24.96 -5.34
CA ILE A 8 1.23 -26.31 -5.81
C ILE A 8 0.43 -27.07 -4.73
N VAL A 9 0.90 -27.05 -3.48
CA VAL A 9 0.23 -27.74 -2.37
C VAL A 9 -1.14 -27.14 -2.07
N GLN A 10 -1.27 -25.81 -2.10
CA GLN A 10 -2.52 -25.11 -1.81
C GLN A 10 -3.64 -25.50 -2.78
N ARG A 11 -3.32 -25.62 -4.08
CA ARG A 11 -4.28 -26.10 -5.10
C ARG A 11 -4.76 -27.53 -4.86
N ILE A 12 -3.93 -28.36 -4.23
CA ILE A 12 -4.27 -29.75 -3.89
C ILE A 12 -5.14 -29.79 -2.62
N VAL A 13 -4.81 -28.99 -1.61
CA VAL A 13 -5.50 -28.98 -0.31
C VAL A 13 -6.87 -28.32 -0.40
N GLY A 14 -7.06 -27.34 -1.28
CA GLY A 14 -8.36 -26.73 -1.56
C GLY A 14 -8.94 -25.87 -0.42
N SER A 15 -8.24 -25.75 0.71
CA SER A 15 -8.61 -24.92 1.87
C SER A 15 -7.36 -24.24 2.45
N SER A 16 -7.52 -23.03 2.98
CA SER A 16 -6.42 -22.22 3.55
C SER A 16 -6.73 -21.82 4.97
N ASN A 17 -5.74 -21.95 5.86
CA ASN A 17 -5.88 -21.51 7.25
C ASN A 17 -5.44 -20.05 7.39
N ALA A 18 -6.18 -19.25 8.16
CA ALA A 18 -5.86 -17.85 8.48
C ALA A 18 -4.44 -17.64 9.03
N THR A 19 -3.81 -18.66 9.63
CA THR A 19 -2.41 -18.61 10.09
C THR A 19 -1.39 -18.36 8.97
N ILE A 20 -1.76 -18.55 7.69
CA ILE A 20 -0.87 -18.26 6.56
C ILE A 20 -0.74 -16.75 6.28
N VAL A 21 -1.72 -15.95 6.72
CA VAL A 21 -1.84 -14.54 6.34
C VAL A 21 -0.68 -13.72 6.89
N ASP A 22 -0.39 -13.78 8.19
CA ASP A 22 0.67 -12.97 8.80
C ASP A 22 2.08 -13.29 8.27
N PRO A 23 2.49 -14.56 8.12
CA PRO A 23 3.77 -14.89 7.50
C PRO A 23 3.85 -14.39 6.05
N LEU A 24 2.76 -14.53 5.28
CA LEU A 24 2.73 -14.11 3.88
C LEU A 24 2.85 -12.60 3.74
N LEU A 25 2.10 -11.84 4.54
CA LEU A 25 2.21 -10.38 4.58
C LEU A 25 3.60 -9.93 5.05
N THR A 26 4.22 -10.68 5.97
CA THR A 26 5.60 -10.42 6.44
C THR A 26 6.62 -10.62 5.32
N LEU A 27 6.42 -11.59 4.42
CA LEU A 27 7.32 -11.80 3.27
C LEU A 27 7.40 -10.57 2.36
N LEU A 28 6.38 -9.72 2.31
CA LEU A 28 6.41 -8.48 1.52
C LEU A 28 7.48 -7.48 2.00
N LYS A 29 7.98 -7.61 3.24
CA LYS A 29 9.10 -6.81 3.77
C LYS A 29 10.45 -7.14 3.11
N THR A 30 10.56 -8.28 2.44
CA THR A 30 11.83 -8.75 1.87
C THR A 30 12.37 -7.78 0.82
N LEU A 31 13.69 -7.59 0.80
CA LEU A 31 14.39 -6.84 -0.25
C LEU A 31 14.68 -7.72 -1.47
N HIS A 32 14.43 -9.03 -1.39
CA HIS A 32 14.62 -9.96 -2.50
C HIS A 32 13.40 -9.96 -3.41
N LEU A 33 13.47 -9.25 -4.54
CA LEU A 33 12.35 -9.05 -5.46
C LEU A 33 11.71 -10.36 -5.95
N GLU A 34 12.50 -11.42 -6.15
CA GLU A 34 11.96 -12.74 -6.52
C GLU A 34 11.07 -13.34 -5.42
N VAL A 35 11.49 -13.24 -4.15
CA VAL A 35 10.70 -13.73 -3.01
C VAL A 35 9.43 -12.91 -2.85
N GLN A 36 9.53 -11.60 -3.01
CA GLN A 36 8.37 -10.70 -2.96
C GLN A 36 7.40 -11.01 -4.11
N PHE A 37 7.90 -11.22 -5.33
CA PHE A 37 7.08 -11.59 -6.48
C PHE A 37 6.34 -12.91 -6.25
N GLU A 38 7.03 -13.94 -5.76
CA GLU A 38 6.41 -15.23 -5.43
C GLU A 38 5.38 -15.13 -4.30
N ALA A 39 5.58 -14.22 -3.34
CA ALA A 39 4.59 -13.92 -2.31
C ALA A 39 3.34 -13.25 -2.89
N ILE A 40 3.50 -12.31 -3.83
CA ILE A 40 2.38 -11.65 -4.53
C ILE A 40 1.59 -12.68 -5.34
N GLU A 41 2.28 -13.57 -6.05
CA GLU A 41 1.63 -14.64 -6.81
C GLU A 41 0.88 -15.63 -5.93
N LEU A 42 1.41 -15.95 -4.74
CA LEU A 42 0.67 -16.77 -3.77
C LEU A 42 -0.53 -16.01 -3.20
N ILE A 43 -0.43 -14.70 -2.93
CA ILE A 43 -1.56 -13.87 -2.51
C ILE A 43 -2.68 -13.91 -3.55
N LYS A 44 -2.35 -13.78 -4.84
CA LYS A 44 -3.32 -13.89 -5.94
C LYS A 44 -4.05 -15.22 -5.92
N ASP A 45 -3.30 -16.33 -5.86
CA ASP A 45 -3.88 -17.67 -5.79
C ASP A 45 -4.81 -17.82 -4.56
N LEU A 46 -4.49 -17.18 -3.42
CA LEU A 46 -5.27 -17.27 -2.18
C LEU A 46 -6.57 -16.44 -2.19
N MET A 47 -6.83 -15.62 -3.22
CA MET A 47 -8.07 -14.84 -3.32
C MET A 47 -9.32 -15.68 -3.56
N ASP A 48 -9.16 -16.90 -4.05
CA ASP A 48 -10.26 -17.85 -4.26
C ASP A 48 -10.65 -18.63 -3.00
N TYR A 49 -10.03 -18.31 -1.85
CA TYR A 49 -10.18 -19.06 -0.60
C TYR A 49 -10.69 -18.19 0.56
N GLU A 50 -11.07 -18.84 1.66
CA GLU A 50 -11.65 -18.22 2.87
C GLU A 50 -10.76 -17.15 3.53
N VAL A 51 -9.46 -17.14 3.21
CA VAL A 51 -8.49 -16.18 3.77
C VAL A 51 -8.48 -14.82 3.04
N ALA A 52 -9.19 -14.69 1.91
CA ALA A 52 -9.13 -13.51 1.05
C ALA A 52 -9.42 -12.20 1.81
N ASP A 53 -10.50 -12.14 2.58
CA ASP A 53 -10.88 -10.93 3.32
C ASP A 53 -9.82 -10.55 4.38
N SER A 54 -9.20 -11.55 5.02
CA SER A 54 -8.12 -11.32 5.99
C SER A 54 -6.86 -10.77 5.31
N ILE A 55 -6.54 -11.27 4.11
CA ILE A 55 -5.42 -10.78 3.31
C ILE A 55 -5.68 -9.35 2.85
N LEU A 56 -6.87 -9.04 2.32
CA LEU A 56 -7.21 -7.68 1.88
C LEU A 56 -7.13 -6.67 3.03
N SER A 57 -7.71 -7.02 4.19
CA SER A 57 -7.63 -6.19 5.38
C SER A 57 -6.19 -5.99 5.85
N GLY A 58 -5.37 -7.05 5.80
CA GLY A 58 -3.96 -6.98 6.17
C GLY A 58 -3.14 -6.11 5.21
N LEU A 59 -3.35 -6.24 3.89
CA LEU A 59 -2.71 -5.41 2.87
C LEU A 59 -3.04 -3.92 3.06
N VAL A 60 -4.30 -3.58 3.33
CA VAL A 60 -4.70 -2.19 3.60
C VAL A 60 -4.03 -1.66 4.87
N ALA A 61 -3.91 -2.48 5.91
CA ALA A 61 -3.20 -2.09 7.13
C ALA A 61 -1.70 -1.79 6.89
N LEU A 62 -1.06 -2.49 5.94
CA LEU A 62 0.35 -2.26 5.57
C LEU A 62 0.59 -0.93 4.85
N LEU A 63 -0.45 -0.30 4.30
CA LEU A 63 -0.35 1.04 3.71
C LEU A 63 -0.02 2.12 4.74
N LYS A 64 -0.23 1.85 6.04
CA LYS A 64 0.10 2.77 7.13
C LYS A 64 1.04 2.09 8.14
N PRO A 65 2.36 2.34 8.06
CA PRO A 65 3.32 1.81 9.02
C PRO A 65 2.94 2.13 10.46
N THR A 66 2.68 1.11 11.27
CA THR A 66 2.44 1.30 12.71
C THR A 66 3.70 1.75 13.43
N THR A 67 3.54 2.64 14.42
CA THR A 67 4.59 3.20 15.29
C THR A 67 5.48 2.15 15.98
N LYS A 68 5.00 0.92 16.15
CA LYS A 68 5.81 -0.20 16.69
C LYS A 68 7.03 -0.53 15.84
N ASN A 69 7.02 -0.17 14.55
CA ASN A 69 8.12 -0.42 13.63
C ASN A 69 9.10 0.76 13.54
N VAL A 70 8.94 1.80 14.35
CA VAL A 70 9.75 3.02 14.22
C VAL A 70 10.91 2.98 15.20
N VAL A 71 12.13 3.20 14.72
CA VAL A 71 13.32 3.28 15.56
C VAL A 71 13.47 4.73 16.00
N VAL A 72 13.67 4.96 17.30
CA VAL A 72 14.08 6.28 17.81
C VAL A 72 15.53 6.49 17.40
N VAL A 73 15.77 7.28 16.36
CA VAL A 73 17.12 7.70 16.00
C VAL A 73 17.48 8.88 16.89
N GLN A 74 18.33 8.65 17.90
CA GLN A 74 18.97 9.74 18.62
C GLN A 74 20.04 10.32 17.71
N SER A 75 19.71 11.39 16.99
CA SER A 75 20.70 12.17 16.24
C SER A 75 21.61 12.89 17.24
N THR A 76 22.86 12.42 17.35
CA THR A 76 23.96 13.12 18.03
C THR A 76 24.47 14.28 17.18
N GLU A 77 23.62 15.26 16.88
CA GLU A 77 24.05 16.57 16.39
C GLU A 77 23.13 17.64 16.98
N GLU A 78 23.73 18.59 17.67
CA GLU A 78 23.10 19.62 18.50
C GLU A 78 22.34 20.66 17.66
N ASP A 79 21.17 20.34 17.09
CA ASP A 79 20.14 21.36 16.80
C ASP A 79 18.79 20.75 16.41
N SER A 80 18.03 20.23 17.37
CA SER A 80 16.55 20.14 17.36
C SER A 80 16.07 19.28 18.53
N LEU A 81 15.26 19.87 19.42
CA LEU A 81 14.71 19.23 20.62
C LEU A 81 13.59 18.20 20.35
N GLN A 82 13.55 17.56 19.19
CA GLN A 82 12.55 16.55 18.87
C GLN A 82 13.20 15.28 18.28
N PRO A 83 13.02 14.10 18.90
CA PRO A 83 13.52 12.85 18.34
C PRO A 83 12.82 12.56 17.01
N LYS A 84 13.60 12.46 15.93
CA LYS A 84 13.08 12.09 14.60
C LYS A 84 12.85 10.58 14.59
N LEU A 85 11.58 10.20 14.54
CA LEU A 85 11.14 8.80 14.49
C LEU A 85 11.15 8.35 13.02
N THR A 86 12.13 7.54 12.60
CA THR A 86 12.24 7.02 11.22
C THR A 86 12.03 5.51 11.21
N ALA A 87 11.15 5.02 10.32
CA ALA A 87 10.93 3.58 10.18
C ALA A 87 12.06 2.93 9.36
N PRO A 88 12.42 1.66 9.65
CA PRO A 88 13.38 0.91 8.85
C PRO A 88 12.94 0.75 7.40
N LEU A 89 13.91 0.72 6.47
CA LEU A 89 13.69 0.58 5.03
C LEU A 89 12.73 -0.57 4.65
N HIS A 90 12.86 -1.73 5.28
CA HIS A 90 12.03 -2.91 4.99
C HIS A 90 10.52 -2.67 5.24
N VAL A 91 10.17 -1.73 6.12
CA VAL A 91 8.78 -1.35 6.39
C VAL A 91 8.20 -0.55 5.22
N PHE A 92 9.00 0.35 4.64
CA PHE A 92 8.60 1.10 3.45
C PHE A 92 8.57 0.21 2.20
N CYS A 93 9.52 -0.72 2.06
CA CYS A 93 9.44 -1.75 1.02
C CYS A 93 8.15 -2.57 1.14
N GLN A 94 7.73 -2.91 2.36
CA GLN A 94 6.46 -3.59 2.59
C GLN A 94 5.24 -2.74 2.20
N GLN A 95 5.25 -1.45 2.53
CA GLN A 95 4.20 -0.51 2.15
C GLN A 95 4.08 -0.41 0.61
N ALA A 96 5.21 -0.29 -0.09
CA ALA A 96 5.26 -0.25 -1.56
C ALA A 96 4.75 -1.55 -2.19
N ALA A 97 5.21 -2.69 -1.66
CA ALA A 97 4.76 -4.00 -2.09
C ALA A 97 3.25 -4.20 -1.88
N ALA A 98 2.72 -3.80 -0.72
CA ALA A 98 1.30 -3.86 -0.43
C ALA A 98 0.49 -2.99 -1.40
N ALA A 99 0.92 -1.74 -1.66
CA ALA A 99 0.27 -0.86 -2.64
C ALA A 99 0.25 -1.49 -4.05
N LYS A 100 1.36 -2.09 -4.46
CA LYS A 100 1.46 -2.81 -5.74
C LYS A 100 0.51 -4.01 -5.79
N THR A 101 0.50 -4.86 -4.76
CA THR A 101 -0.38 -6.02 -4.68
C THR A 101 -1.85 -5.63 -4.73
N ILE A 102 -2.24 -4.61 -3.96
CA ILE A 102 -3.60 -4.06 -3.96
C ILE A 102 -4.03 -3.64 -5.37
N SER A 103 -3.16 -2.92 -6.08
CA SER A 103 -3.44 -2.47 -7.44
C SER A 103 -3.63 -3.64 -8.42
N ILE A 104 -2.77 -4.67 -8.33
CA ILE A 104 -2.89 -5.89 -9.16
C ILE A 104 -4.22 -6.60 -8.87
N LEU A 105 -4.54 -6.82 -7.59
CA LEU A 105 -5.77 -7.51 -7.20
C LEU A 105 -7.03 -6.75 -7.63
N ALA A 106 -7.03 -5.43 -7.50
CA ALA A 106 -8.15 -4.59 -7.91
C ALA A 106 -8.35 -4.61 -9.43
N GLN A 107 -7.26 -4.62 -10.21
CA GLN A 107 -7.30 -4.71 -11.68
C GLN A 107 -7.81 -6.05 -12.21
N GLU A 108 -7.59 -7.13 -11.46
CA GLU A 108 -8.02 -8.47 -11.86
C GLU A 108 -9.48 -8.76 -11.49
N ASN A 109 -10.06 -8.04 -10.52
CA ASN A 109 -11.41 -8.30 -10.03
C ASN A 109 -12.09 -7.05 -9.42
N ASP A 110 -13.14 -6.56 -10.07
CA ASP A 110 -13.92 -5.39 -9.63
C ASP A 110 -14.56 -5.58 -8.23
N THR A 111 -15.00 -6.79 -7.89
CA THR A 111 -15.54 -7.08 -6.55
C THR A 111 -14.46 -6.94 -5.47
N VAL A 112 -13.22 -7.30 -5.79
CA VAL A 112 -12.07 -7.08 -4.88
C VAL A 112 -11.76 -5.59 -4.78
N ALA A 113 -11.84 -4.84 -5.88
CA ALA A 113 -11.68 -3.39 -5.87
C ALA A 113 -12.71 -2.71 -4.96
N GLU A 114 -13.99 -3.07 -5.05
CA GLU A 114 -15.05 -2.55 -4.17
C GLU A 114 -14.80 -2.87 -2.70
N LYS A 115 -14.41 -4.12 -2.38
CA LYS A 115 -14.05 -4.53 -1.01
C LYS A 115 -12.88 -3.70 -0.47
N LEU A 116 -11.85 -3.47 -1.26
CA LEU A 116 -10.70 -2.65 -0.88
C LEU A 116 -11.13 -1.20 -0.58
N VAL A 117 -12.04 -0.64 -1.36
CA VAL A 117 -12.62 0.70 -1.10
C VAL A 117 -13.35 0.71 0.25
N GLN A 118 -14.17 -0.31 0.55
CA GLN A 118 -14.85 -0.43 1.84
C GLN A 118 -13.89 -0.57 3.02
N LEU A 119 -12.73 -1.19 2.81
CA LEU A 119 -11.65 -1.30 3.80
C LEU A 119 -10.85 0.00 3.98
N GLY A 120 -11.13 1.06 3.20
CA GLY A 120 -10.44 2.34 3.32
C GLY A 120 -9.12 2.42 2.55
N VAL A 121 -8.96 1.63 1.47
CA VAL A 121 -7.73 1.60 0.67
C VAL A 121 -7.32 2.98 0.14
N ILE A 122 -8.28 3.85 -0.18
CA ILE A 122 -8.01 5.19 -0.73
C ILE A 122 -7.26 6.06 0.27
N HIS A 123 -7.68 6.06 1.54
CA HIS A 123 -6.97 6.76 2.60
C HIS A 123 -5.54 6.24 2.75
N GLY A 124 -5.35 4.91 2.74
CA GLY A 124 -4.04 4.28 2.85
C GLY A 124 -3.12 4.57 1.67
N LEU A 125 -3.65 4.56 0.45
CA LEU A 125 -2.88 4.87 -0.76
C LEU A 125 -2.46 6.35 -0.76
N MET A 126 -3.35 7.28 -0.38
CA MET A 126 -2.97 8.69 -0.21
C MET A 126 -1.88 8.84 0.87
N PHE A 127 -1.99 8.12 1.99
CA PHE A 127 -0.96 8.13 3.03
C PHE A 127 0.40 7.66 2.50
N ALA A 128 0.44 6.53 1.78
CA ALA A 128 1.67 5.97 1.20
C ALA A 128 2.25 6.85 0.08
N MET A 129 1.40 7.52 -0.69
CA MET A 129 1.78 8.49 -1.72
C MET A 129 2.51 9.71 -1.13
N GLY A 130 2.15 10.11 0.09
CA GLY A 130 2.81 11.18 0.84
C GLY A 130 4.10 10.74 1.57
N ASN A 131 4.52 9.47 1.47
CA ASN A 131 5.70 8.99 2.18
C ASN A 131 7.01 9.46 1.52
N THR A 132 7.53 10.61 1.94
CA THR A 132 8.78 11.19 1.41
C THR A 132 10.05 10.39 1.74
N GLU A 133 9.96 9.42 2.64
CA GLU A 133 11.11 8.59 3.04
C GLU A 133 11.41 7.47 2.03
N TYR A 134 10.47 7.14 1.14
CA TYR A 134 10.66 6.06 0.17
C TYR A 134 9.91 6.27 -1.14
N ALA A 135 10.64 6.62 -2.20
CA ALA A 135 10.09 6.93 -3.52
C ALA A 135 9.25 5.79 -4.14
N ASP A 136 9.62 4.52 -3.94
CA ASP A 136 8.85 3.42 -4.50
C ASP A 136 7.48 3.25 -3.81
N SER A 137 7.37 3.53 -2.50
CA SER A 137 6.05 3.63 -1.85
C SER A 137 5.18 4.68 -2.53
N GLN A 138 5.75 5.86 -2.79
CA GLN A 138 5.02 6.94 -3.43
C GLN A 138 4.57 6.57 -4.84
N ARG A 139 5.47 5.95 -5.61
CA ARG A 139 5.20 5.49 -6.98
C ARG A 139 4.09 4.44 -7.02
N GLN A 140 4.23 3.35 -6.27
CA GLN A 140 3.25 2.25 -6.28
C GLN A 140 1.89 2.72 -5.76
N ALA A 141 1.87 3.56 -4.73
CA ALA A 141 0.64 4.13 -4.19
C ALA A 141 -0.04 5.08 -5.17
N SER A 142 0.73 5.93 -5.87
CA SER A 142 0.19 6.82 -6.92
C SER A 142 -0.43 6.03 -8.07
N LEU A 143 0.24 4.98 -8.54
CA LEU A 143 -0.29 4.12 -9.60
C LEU A 143 -1.58 3.41 -9.16
N GLY A 144 -1.61 2.83 -7.96
CA GLY A 144 -2.80 2.21 -7.41
C GLY A 144 -3.95 3.20 -7.22
N LEU A 145 -3.68 4.39 -6.67
CA LEU A 145 -4.70 5.41 -6.46
C LEU A 145 -5.29 5.90 -7.79
N LYS A 146 -4.45 6.11 -8.80
CA LYS A 146 -4.91 6.54 -10.14
C LYS A 146 -5.87 5.51 -10.73
N TYR A 147 -5.56 4.22 -10.59
CA TYR A 147 -6.46 3.16 -11.04
C TYR A 147 -7.85 3.29 -10.39
N PHE A 148 -7.93 3.46 -9.06
CA PHE A 148 -9.22 3.65 -8.39
C PHE A 148 -9.96 4.93 -8.82
N CYS A 149 -9.24 6.05 -9.02
CA CYS A 149 -9.84 7.29 -9.54
C CYS A 149 -10.37 7.15 -10.98
N GLN A 150 -9.81 6.23 -11.77
CA GLN A 150 -10.30 5.94 -13.12
C GLN A 150 -11.45 4.94 -13.12
N LEU A 151 -11.43 3.99 -12.18
CA LEU A 151 -12.46 2.96 -12.04
C LEU A 151 -13.79 3.54 -11.51
N LEU A 152 -13.73 4.40 -10.49
CA LEU A 152 -14.90 4.89 -9.76
C LEU A 152 -14.92 6.44 -9.73
N PRO A 153 -15.86 7.10 -10.44
CA PRO A 153 -15.94 8.57 -10.49
C PRO A 153 -16.06 9.23 -9.11
N VAL A 154 -16.79 8.62 -8.18
CA VAL A 154 -16.93 9.12 -6.81
C VAL A 154 -15.57 9.23 -6.10
N ILE A 155 -14.65 8.29 -6.36
CA ILE A 155 -13.30 8.33 -5.78
C ILE A 155 -12.49 9.44 -6.43
N ASN A 156 -12.63 9.64 -7.74
CA ASN A 156 -11.99 10.74 -8.46
C ASN A 156 -12.30 12.08 -7.79
N ASP A 157 -13.58 12.37 -7.59
CA ASP A 157 -14.06 13.62 -6.99
C ASP A 157 -13.55 13.77 -5.55
N CYS A 158 -13.70 12.71 -4.73
CA CYS A 158 -13.24 12.75 -3.33
C CYS A 158 -11.72 12.98 -3.21
N VAL A 159 -10.93 12.36 -4.09
CA VAL A 159 -9.47 12.50 -4.08
C VAL A 159 -9.07 13.88 -4.59
N LYS A 160 -9.73 14.41 -5.63
CA LYS A 160 -9.53 15.77 -6.12
C LYS A 160 -9.81 16.81 -5.04
N ASP A 161 -10.92 16.66 -4.32
CA ASP A 161 -11.29 17.54 -3.21
C ASP A 161 -10.29 17.46 -2.06
N ALA A 162 -9.81 16.26 -1.73
CA ALA A 162 -8.86 16.06 -0.62
C ALA A 162 -7.44 16.58 -0.93
N MET A 163 -6.97 16.45 -2.17
CA MET A 163 -5.63 16.91 -2.58
C MET A 163 -5.58 18.37 -3.00
N GLY A 164 -6.70 18.91 -3.48
CA GLY A 164 -6.77 20.14 -4.24
C GLY A 164 -6.40 19.93 -5.72
N GLU A 165 -7.01 20.76 -6.58
CA GLU A 165 -6.98 20.63 -8.04
C GLU A 165 -5.56 20.57 -8.63
N VAL A 166 -4.66 21.46 -8.18
CA VAL A 166 -3.29 21.53 -8.72
C VAL A 166 -2.50 20.24 -8.47
N LEU A 167 -2.57 19.68 -7.26
CA LEU A 167 -1.87 18.43 -6.93
C LEU A 167 -2.53 17.26 -7.66
N PHE A 168 -3.86 17.25 -7.73
CA PHE A 168 -4.62 16.21 -8.42
C PHE A 168 -4.29 16.14 -9.92
N ASP A 169 -4.22 17.28 -10.61
CA ASP A 169 -3.90 17.33 -12.04
C ASP A 169 -2.47 16.82 -12.33
N LEU A 170 -1.51 17.20 -11.47
CA LEU A 170 -0.14 16.71 -11.56
C LEU A 170 -0.07 15.19 -11.34
N PHE A 171 -0.80 14.70 -10.33
CA PHE A 171 -0.93 13.28 -10.00
C PHE A 171 -1.53 12.47 -11.15
N MET A 172 -2.65 12.91 -11.72
CA MET A 172 -3.32 12.21 -12.82
C MET A 172 -2.45 12.18 -14.08
N SER A 173 -1.69 13.24 -14.33
CA SER A 173 -0.78 13.35 -15.47
C SER A 173 0.46 12.46 -15.33
N ASN A 174 1.13 12.50 -14.17
CA ASN A 174 2.44 11.86 -13.98
C ASN A 174 2.54 11.10 -12.63
N PRO A 175 1.73 10.04 -12.42
CA PRO A 175 1.70 9.32 -11.15
C PRO A 175 3.03 8.63 -10.82
N GLU A 176 3.78 8.20 -11.84
CA GLU A 176 5.02 7.44 -11.63
C GLU A 176 6.17 8.29 -11.07
N THR A 177 6.19 9.57 -11.40
CA THR A 177 7.30 10.49 -11.11
C THR A 177 6.86 11.67 -10.26
N LEU A 178 5.61 11.68 -9.77
CA LEU A 178 5.06 12.74 -8.94
C LEU A 178 5.96 13.07 -7.75
N TYR A 179 6.56 12.05 -7.13
CA TYR A 179 7.42 12.20 -5.96
C TYR A 179 8.62 13.12 -6.18
N LEU A 180 9.08 13.31 -7.43
CA LEU A 180 10.17 14.23 -7.76
C LEU A 180 9.76 15.70 -7.62
N ASN A 181 8.46 15.99 -7.70
CA ASN A 181 7.90 17.35 -7.69
C ASN A 181 7.03 17.61 -6.44
N LEU A 182 6.91 16.63 -5.55
CA LEU A 182 6.04 16.71 -4.38
C LEU A 182 6.70 17.58 -3.30
N THR A 183 6.08 18.69 -2.95
CA THR A 183 6.55 19.54 -1.85
C THR A 183 6.24 18.91 -0.50
N HIS A 184 6.99 19.29 0.56
CA HIS A 184 6.70 18.83 1.92
C HIS A 184 5.28 19.16 2.39
N VAL A 185 4.72 20.30 1.98
CA VAL A 185 3.33 20.68 2.31
C VAL A 185 2.33 19.75 1.61
N GLN A 186 2.55 19.44 0.33
CA GLN A 186 1.68 18.50 -0.38
C GLN A 186 1.79 17.07 0.18
N ALA A 187 3.00 16.64 0.55
CA ALA A 187 3.19 15.37 1.23
C ALA A 187 2.43 15.32 2.58
N ASP A 188 2.48 16.40 3.36
CA ASP A 188 1.75 16.49 4.63
C ASP A 188 0.22 16.47 4.42
N VAL A 189 -0.31 17.14 3.40
CA VAL A 189 -1.73 17.06 3.00
C VAL A 189 -2.14 15.61 2.71
N LEU A 190 -1.29 14.86 2.00
CA LEU A 190 -1.54 13.45 1.68
C LEU A 190 -1.49 12.55 2.92
N VAL A 191 -0.52 12.74 3.81
CA VAL A 191 -0.36 11.92 5.03
C VAL A 191 -1.46 12.23 6.07
N SER A 192 -1.90 13.48 6.16
CA SER A 192 -2.92 13.96 7.11
C SER A 192 -4.36 13.87 6.59
N ASN A 193 -4.56 13.32 5.38
CA ASN A 193 -5.85 13.24 4.72
C ASN A 193 -6.91 12.55 5.61
N LYS A 194 -8.16 12.97 5.49
CA LYS A 194 -9.31 12.39 6.21
C LYS A 194 -10.38 11.88 5.25
N ILE A 195 -9.94 11.47 4.05
CA ILE A 195 -10.86 11.05 2.99
C ILE A 195 -11.72 9.89 3.48
N THR A 196 -13.02 9.99 3.24
CA THR A 196 -13.99 8.94 3.53
C THR A 196 -14.83 8.80 2.27
N ILE A 197 -14.87 7.60 1.69
CA ILE A 197 -15.68 7.35 0.50
C ILE A 197 -17.12 7.10 0.96
N PRO A 198 -18.11 7.84 0.43
CA PRO A 198 -19.52 7.59 0.76
C PRO A 198 -19.92 6.19 0.32
N LYS A 199 -20.79 5.56 1.12
CA LYS A 199 -21.35 4.23 0.84
C LYS A 199 -22.40 4.25 -0.25
#